data_AF-A0A928E7M4-F1
#
_entry.id   AF-A0A928E7M4-F1
#
_cell.length_a   1.000
_cell.length_b   1.000
_cell.length_c   1.000
_cell.angle_alpha   90.00
_cell.angle_beta   90.00
_cell.angle_gamma   90.00
#
_symmetry.space_group_name_H-M   'P 1'
#
loop_
_entity.id
_entity.type
_entity.pdbx_description
1 polymer ?
#
loop_
_entity_poly.entity_id
_entity_poly.type
_entity_poly.pdbx_seq_one_letter_code
_entity_poly.pdbx_strand_id
1 'polypeptide(L)' 'MTDIDLQYARCFSTPAGMAVLQHLRDTILNRTLGCNATDFQLRWHESQRALVQQIETHITRGRGDK' A
#
# COMPACT_ATOMS: atom_id res chain seq x y z
N MET A 1 7.76 15.43 -8.55
CA MET A 1 6.47 14.80 -8.87
C MET A 1 6.56 14.24 -10.27
N THR A 2 6.42 12.92 -10.41
CA THR A 2 6.52 12.20 -11.68
C THR A 2 5.13 12.00 -12.30
N ASP A 3 5.05 11.67 -13.60
CA ASP A 3 3.76 11.34 -14.23
C ASP A 3 3.06 10.18 -13.51
N ILE A 4 3.82 9.16 -13.11
CA ILE A 4 3.29 8.00 -12.42
C ILE A 4 2.69 8.36 -11.05
N ASP A 5 3.31 9.26 -10.27
CA ASP A 5 2.73 9.76 -9.00
C ASP A 5 1.33 10.35 -9.22
N LEU A 6 1.15 11.13 -10.30
CA LEU A 6 -0.15 11.72 -10.65
C LEU A 6 -1.17 10.66 -11.05
N GLN A 7 -0.78 9.61 -11.78
CA GLN A 7 -1.69 8.51 -12.13
C GLN A 7 -2.13 7.72 -10.89
N TYR A 8 -1.22 7.45 -9.95
CA TYR A 8 -1.56 6.84 -8.67
C TYR A 8 -2.54 7.71 -7.88
N ALA A 9 -2.27 9.01 -7.73
CA ALA A 9 -3.16 9.92 -7.03
C ALA A 9 -4.56 10.00 -7.67
N ARG A 10 -4.65 10.03 -9.01
CA ARG A 10 -5.92 10.02 -9.75
C ARG A 10 -6.67 8.71 -9.62
N CYS A 11 -5.98 7.57 -9.71
CA CYS A 11 -6.61 6.25 -9.57
C CYS A 11 -7.24 6.09 -8.18
N PHE A 12 -6.47 6.40 -7.14
CA PHE A 12 -6.86 6.24 -5.73
C PHE A 12 -7.66 7.41 -5.15
N SER A 13 -8.06 8.40 -5.96
CA SER A 13 -9.08 9.39 -5.59
C SER A 13 -10.51 8.97 -5.98
N THR A 14 -10.66 7.90 -6.77
CA THR A 14 -11.97 7.33 -7.12
C THR A 14 -12.55 6.50 -5.97
N PRO A 15 -13.89 6.34 -5.86
CA PRO A 15 -14.49 5.48 -4.84
C PRO A 15 -13.97 4.04 -4.85
N ALA A 16 -13.83 3.44 -6.04
CA ALA A 16 -13.30 2.10 -6.19
C ALA A 16 -11.81 2.02 -5.78
N GLY A 17 -11.00 3.00 -6.19
CA GLY A 17 -9.60 3.08 -5.78
C GLY A 17 -9.45 3.19 -4.27
N MET A 18 -10.22 4.05 -3.61
CA MET A 18 -10.22 4.18 -2.15
C MET A 18 -10.60 2.86 -1.45
N ALA A 19 -11.62 2.14 -1.96
CA ALA A 19 -12.01 0.85 -1.42
C ALA A 19 -10.91 -0.20 -1.56
N VAL A 20 -10.22 -0.25 -2.71
CA VAL A 20 -9.06 -1.14 -2.92
C VAL A 20 -7.91 -0.79 -1.98
N LEU A 21 -7.56 0.49 -1.85
CA LEU A 21 -6.49 0.92 -0.93
C LEU A 21 -6.80 0.54 0.51
N GLN A 22 -8.04 0.74 0.95
CA GLN A 22 -8.48 0.33 2.28
C GLN A 22 -8.38 -1.20 2.46
N HIS A 23 -8.82 -1.98 1.47
CA HIS A 23 -8.68 -3.43 1.49
C HIS A 23 -7.22 -3.88 1.62
N LEU A 24 -6.28 -3.24 0.90
CA LEU A 24 -4.85 -3.53 0.98
C LEU A 24 -4.28 -3.20 2.37
N ARG A 25 -4.70 -2.07 2.96
CA ARG A 25 -4.32 -1.71 4.34
C ARG A 25 -4.76 -2.79 5.32
N ASP A 26 -6.00 -3.24 5.22
CA ASP A 26 -6.57 -4.20 6.17
C ASP A 26 -5.96 -5.61 6.01
N THR A 27 -5.71 -6.04 4.78
CA THR A 27 -5.25 -7.41 4.50
C THR A 27 -3.73 -7.58 4.55
N ILE A 28 -2.95 -6.50 4.43
CA ILE A 28 -1.49 -6.55 4.35
C ILE A 28 -0.85 -5.71 5.46
N LEU A 29 -1.21 -4.44 5.61
CA LEU A 29 -0.53 -3.58 6.59
C LEU A 29 -0.95 -3.89 8.03
N ASN A 30 -2.23 -4.17 8.23
CA ASN A 30 -2.85 -4.47 9.53
C ASN A 30 -2.85 -5.97 9.86
N ARG A 31 -2.41 -6.82 8.91
CA ARG A 31 -2.37 -8.27 9.12
C ARG A 31 -1.22 -8.64 10.04
N THR A 32 -1.55 -9.31 11.13
CA THR A 32 -0.59 -9.94 12.03
C THR A 32 -0.43 -11.42 11.70
N LEU A 33 0.82 -11.90 11.74
CA LEU A 33 1.11 -13.33 11.69
C LEU A 33 1.24 -13.87 13.13
N GLY A 34 0.81 -15.12 13.34
CA GLY A 34 0.90 -15.76 14.66
C GLY A 34 2.36 -16.05 15.07
N CYS A 35 2.58 -16.36 16.36
CA CYS A 35 3.92 -16.64 16.90
C CYS A 35 4.64 -17.83 16.23
N ASN A 36 3.90 -18.73 15.59
CA ASN A 36 4.43 -19.88 14.86
C ASN A 36 4.75 -19.58 13.38
N ALA A 37 4.70 -18.31 12.96
CA ALA A 37 5.01 -17.92 11.59
C ALA A 37 6.48 -18.19 11.27
N THR A 38 6.73 -18.75 10.09
CA THR A 38 8.09 -19.02 9.63
C THR A 38 8.78 -17.74 9.17
N ASP A 39 10.11 -17.72 9.18
CA ASP A 39 10.91 -16.61 8.64
C ASP A 39 10.59 -16.31 7.17
N PHE A 40 10.21 -17.33 6.40
CA PHE A 40 9.77 -17.14 5.02
C PHE A 40 8.46 -16.37 4.96
N GLN A 41 7.47 -16.75 5.78
CA GLN A 41 6.18 -16.05 5.84
C GLN A 41 6.34 -14.60 6.30
N LEU A 42 7.18 -14.35 7.31
CA LEU A 42 7.48 -13.01 7.81
C LEU A 42 8.11 -12.14 6.72
N ARG A 43 9.17 -12.62 6.04
CA ARG A 43 9.85 -11.87 4.96
C ARG A 43 8.96 -11.64 3.75
N TRP A 44 8.17 -12.65 3.38
CA TRP A 44 7.21 -12.53 2.29
C TRP A 44 6.15 -11.48 2.60
N HIS A 45 5.63 -11.47 3.83
CA HIS A 45 4.66 -10.48 4.27
C HIS A 45 5.25 -9.08 4.30
N GLU A 46 6.48 -8.91 4.81
CA GLU A 46 7.16 -7.61 4.82
C GLU A 46 7.39 -7.06 3.41
N SER A 47 7.69 -7.93 2.44
CA SER A 47 7.83 -7.54 1.04
C SER A 47 6.51 -6.99 0.47
N GLN A 48 5.37 -7.57 0.86
CA GLN A 48 4.05 -7.05 0.47
C GLN A 48 3.75 -5.71 1.15
N ARG A 49 4.12 -5.54 2.43
CA ARG A 49 3.94 -4.26 3.14
C ARG A 49 4.73 -3.13 2.47
N ALA A 50 5.98 -3.40 2.09
CA ALA A 50 6.81 -2.44 1.37
C ALA A 50 6.16 -2.01 0.04
N LEU A 51 5.53 -2.94 -0.69
CA LEU A 51 4.81 -2.62 -1.93
C LEU A 51 3.60 -1.70 -1.68
N VAL A 52 2.78 -1.99 -0.65
CA VAL A 52 1.62 -1.14 -0.32
C VAL A 52 2.08 0.25 0.14
N GLN A 53 3.16 0.35 0.90
CA GLN A 53 3.75 1.63 1.30
C GLN A 53 4.30 2.42 0.09
N GLN A 54 4.84 1.76 -0.93
CA GLN A 54 5.24 2.42 -2.17
C GLN A 54 4.04 3.02 -2.91
N ILE A 55 2.91 2.31 -2.95
CA ILE A 55 1.65 2.83 -3.50
C ILE A 55 1.23 4.10 -2.74
N GLU A 56 1.21 4.04 -1.40
CA GLU A 56 0.88 5.22 -0.57
C GLU A 56 1.83 6.39 -0.82
N THR A 57 3.13 6.10 -0.97
CA THR A 57 4.15 7.11 -1.29
C THR A 57 3.86 7.80 -2.62
N HIS A 58 3.52 7.04 -3.67
CA HIS A 58 3.14 7.62 -4.97
C HIS A 58 1.88 8.48 -4.87
N ILE A 59 0.88 8.04 -4.09
CA ILE A 59 -0.35 8.80 -3.86
C ILE A 59 -0.04 10.13 -3.15
N THR A 60 0.69 10.10 -2.04
CA THR A 60 1.08 11.29 -1.26
C THR A 60 1.84 12.28 -2.14
N ARG A 61 2.85 11.80 -2.88
CA ARG A 61 3.63 12.62 -3.82
C ARG A 61 2.76 13.23 -4.92
N GLY A 62 1.80 12.47 -5.46
CA GLY A 62 0.91 12.93 -6.53
C GLY A 62 -0.17 13.90 -6.05
N ARG A 63 -0.52 13.90 -4.77
CA ARG A 63 -1.42 14.89 -4.14
C ARG A 63 -0.71 16.20 -3.80
N GLY A 64 0.61 16.21 -3.75
CA GLY A 64 1.39 17.35 -3.26
C GLY A 64 1.41 17.45 -1.73
N ASP A 65 1.03 16.37 -1.04
CA ASP A 65 1.11 16.26 0.42
C ASP A 65 2.59 16.10 0.80
N LYS A 66 3.05 16.85 1.81
CA LYS A 66 4.46 16.91 2.24
C LYS A 66 4.87 15.72 3.11
#